data_AF-A0A0M1JVI7-F1
#
_entry.id   AF-A0A0M1JVI7-F1
#
_cell.length_a   1.000
_cell.length_b   1.000
_cell.length_c   1.000
_cell.angle_alpha   90.00
_cell.angle_beta   90.00
_cell.angle_gamma   90.00
#
_symmetry.space_group_name_H-M   'P 1'
#
loop_
_entity.id
_entity.type
_entity.pdbx_description
1 polymer ?
#
loop_
_entity_poly.entity_id
_entity_poly.type
_entity_poly.pdbx_seq_one_letter_code
_entity_poly.pdbx_strand_id
1 'polypeptide(L)'
;MGLLGGGTGATTPAGALANLGAAAASHTHTGAEISGNIPGNAANITGIAAIANGGTGASTVSAARTNLQVAMSSISYTFNTGWSNHSSSWYLQINKFSSLIVITGLVTRTSGTNNTILVLPSSCRPSPGIMSICWGYWNNTYYPCRVDFYPNGDVALIYATGTIPALINFVQINATFVTANP
;
A
#
# COMPACT_ATOMS: atom_id res chain seq x y z
N MET A 1 46.54 -36.67 -46.57
CA MET A 1 45.87 -35.43 -46.08
C MET A 1 44.80 -35.85 -45.11
N GLY A 2 45.00 -35.58 -43.81
CA GLY A 2 44.28 -36.23 -42.71
C GLY A 2 43.01 -35.50 -42.27
N LEU A 3 42.08 -36.28 -41.72
CA LEU A 3 41.00 -35.80 -40.86
C LEU A 3 40.80 -36.80 -39.70
N LEU A 4 41.88 -37.11 -38.96
CA LEU A 4 41.84 -37.98 -37.77
C LEU A 4 42.07 -37.21 -36.45
N GLY A 5 42.14 -35.88 -36.48
CA GLY A 5 42.57 -35.07 -35.33
C GLY A 5 41.47 -34.53 -34.41
N GLY A 6 40.18 -34.77 -34.69
CA GLY A 6 39.07 -34.09 -34.01
C GLY A 6 38.41 -34.85 -32.86
N GLY A 7 38.83 -36.08 -32.55
CA GLY A 7 38.20 -36.90 -31.50
C GLY A 7 36.77 -37.39 -31.80
N THR A 8 36.16 -36.98 -32.92
CA THR A 8 34.78 -37.33 -33.30
C THR A 8 34.64 -38.65 -34.08
N GLY A 9 35.74 -39.27 -34.51
CA GLY A 9 35.73 -40.53 -35.27
C GLY A 9 35.12 -40.45 -36.69
N ALA A 10 34.84 -39.24 -37.20
CA ALA A 10 34.21 -39.06 -38.51
C ALA A 10 35.21 -38.68 -39.61
N THR A 11 35.03 -39.24 -40.81
CA THR A 11 35.86 -38.97 -42.00
C THR A 11 35.28 -37.91 -42.93
N THR A 12 34.09 -37.39 -42.60
CA THR A 12 33.43 -36.29 -43.32
C THR A 12 33.05 -35.17 -42.35
N PRO A 13 33.04 -33.90 -42.79
CA PRO A 13 32.57 -32.78 -41.97
C PRO A 13 31.15 -32.98 -41.43
N ALA A 14 30.25 -33.55 -42.24
CA ALA A 14 28.87 -33.85 -41.84
C ALA A 14 28.81 -34.92 -40.72
N GLY A 15 29.63 -35.98 -40.83
CA GLY A 15 29.73 -36.99 -39.79
C GLY A 15 30.32 -36.43 -38.49
N ALA A 16 31.29 -35.51 -38.57
CA ALA A 16 31.89 -34.90 -37.39
C ALA A 16 30.88 -34.01 -36.65
N LEU A 17 30.07 -33.25 -37.39
CA LEU A 17 29.00 -32.41 -36.86
C LEU A 17 27.92 -33.26 -36.16
N ALA A 18 27.48 -34.35 -36.78
CA ALA A 18 26.52 -35.28 -36.19
C ALA A 18 27.07 -35.95 -34.91
N ASN A 19 28.32 -36.44 -34.95
CA ASN A 19 28.94 -37.14 -33.82
C ASN A 19 29.21 -36.22 -32.62
N LEU A 20 29.41 -34.91 -32.82
CA LEU A 20 29.60 -33.96 -31.74
C LEU A 20 28.28 -33.60 -31.03
N GLY A 21 27.12 -34.00 -31.56
CA GLY A 21 25.80 -33.64 -31.01
C GLY A 21 25.45 -32.14 -31.11
N ALA A 22 26.40 -31.31 -31.56
CA ALA A 22 26.24 -29.88 -31.81
C ALA A 22 25.32 -29.56 -33.01
N ALA A 23 24.85 -30.59 -33.72
CA ALA A 23 24.02 -30.51 -34.92
C ALA A 23 22.51 -30.60 -34.65
N ALA A 24 22.06 -30.61 -33.40
CA ALA A 24 20.63 -30.59 -33.16
C ALA A 24 20.10 -29.20 -33.59
N ALA A 25 19.22 -29.15 -34.58
CA ALA A 25 18.62 -27.91 -35.08
C ALA A 25 17.85 -27.12 -33.99
N SER A 26 17.59 -27.75 -32.85
CA SER A 26 17.06 -27.15 -31.63
C SER A 26 17.69 -27.82 -30.41
N HIS A 27 18.11 -27.00 -29.44
CA HIS A 27 18.48 -27.44 -28.10
C HIS A 27 17.41 -26.94 -27.12
N THR A 28 16.83 -27.83 -26.33
CA THR A 28 15.97 -27.47 -25.20
C THR A 28 16.82 -27.52 -23.94
N HIS A 29 16.97 -26.38 -23.29
CA HIS A 29 17.52 -26.29 -21.95
C HIS A 29 16.41 -25.94 -20.97
N THR A 30 16.33 -26.68 -19.89
CA THR A 30 15.58 -26.30 -18.70
C THR A 30 16.29 -25.13 -18.01
N GLY A 31 15.53 -24.32 -17.26
CA GLY A 31 16.13 -23.24 -16.47
C GLY A 31 17.16 -23.73 -15.44
N ALA A 32 17.09 -25.00 -15.00
CA ALA A 32 18.02 -25.59 -14.04
C ALA A 32 19.41 -25.88 -14.63
N GLU A 33 19.53 -26.00 -15.95
CA GLU A 33 20.81 -26.24 -16.64
C GLU A 33 21.64 -24.95 -16.80
N ILE A 34 21.06 -23.79 -16.46
CA ILE A 34 21.71 -22.49 -16.61
C ILE A 34 22.22 -22.00 -15.25
N SER A 35 23.54 -22.05 -15.05
CA SER A 35 24.21 -21.41 -13.91
C SER A 35 24.44 -19.93 -14.22
N GLY A 36 23.38 -19.12 -14.16
CA GLY A 36 23.46 -17.69 -14.43
C GLY A 36 22.08 -17.04 -14.56
N ASN A 37 22.07 -15.72 -14.75
CA ASN A 37 20.83 -15.01 -15.07
C ASN A 37 20.40 -15.32 -16.51
N ILE A 38 19.10 -15.48 -16.73
CA ILE A 38 18.49 -15.52 -18.07
C ILE A 38 17.90 -14.13 -18.31
N PRO A 39 18.65 -13.16 -18.87
CA PRO A 39 18.12 -11.82 -19.13
C PRO A 39 17.03 -11.90 -20.20
N GLY A 40 15.79 -11.61 -19.83
CA GLY A 40 14.64 -11.59 -20.74
C GLY A 40 13.32 -11.42 -19.98
N ASN A 41 12.26 -10.99 -20.68
CA ASN A 41 10.91 -11.06 -20.15
C ASN A 41 10.49 -12.54 -20.03
N ALA A 42 9.71 -12.91 -19.01
CA ALA A 42 9.20 -14.27 -18.85
C ALA A 42 8.24 -14.62 -20.00
N ALA A 43 8.76 -15.12 -21.12
CA ALA A 43 8.02 -15.34 -22.36
C ALA A 43 6.85 -16.34 -22.24
N ASN A 44 6.82 -17.15 -21.16
CA ASN A 44 5.89 -18.27 -20.98
C ASN A 44 4.88 -18.09 -19.84
N ILE A 45 4.82 -16.93 -19.17
CA ILE A 45 3.71 -16.66 -18.23
C ILE A 45 2.54 -16.06 -19.03
N THR A 46 1.85 -16.92 -19.79
CA THR A 46 0.67 -16.55 -20.60
C THR A 46 -0.65 -16.66 -19.82
N GLY A 47 -0.58 -17.13 -18.57
CA GLY A 47 -1.71 -17.24 -17.63
C GLY A 47 -1.39 -16.67 -16.25
N ILE A 48 -2.25 -16.95 -15.26
CA ILE A 48 -2.06 -16.49 -13.87
C ILE A 48 -0.91 -17.28 -13.23
N ALA A 49 0.12 -16.58 -12.77
CA ALA A 49 1.16 -17.20 -11.94
C ALA A 49 0.60 -17.51 -10.54
N ALA A 50 0.83 -18.74 -10.06
CA ALA A 50 0.56 -19.08 -8.66
C ALA A 50 1.39 -18.19 -7.72
N ILE A 51 0.86 -17.88 -6.53
CA ILE A 51 1.48 -16.94 -5.58
C ILE A 51 2.93 -17.32 -5.22
N ALA A 52 3.17 -18.62 -5.00
CA ALA A 52 4.50 -19.15 -4.70
C ALA A 52 5.55 -18.89 -5.80
N ASN A 53 5.10 -18.68 -7.05
CA ASN A 53 5.95 -18.41 -8.21
C ASN A 53 5.95 -16.92 -8.59
N GLY A 54 5.20 -16.08 -7.87
CA GLY A 54 4.94 -14.67 -8.23
C GLY A 54 6.05 -13.70 -7.82
N GLY A 55 7.23 -14.17 -7.38
CA GLY A 55 8.36 -13.31 -7.01
C GLY A 55 8.17 -12.44 -5.76
N THR A 56 7.03 -12.55 -5.07
CA THR A 56 6.73 -11.76 -3.86
C THR A 56 7.37 -12.33 -2.58
N GLY A 57 8.01 -13.51 -2.65
CA GLY A 57 8.54 -14.22 -1.48
C GLY A 57 7.46 -14.80 -0.54
N ALA A 58 6.20 -14.91 -1.00
CA ALA A 58 5.07 -15.37 -0.21
C ALA A 58 4.43 -16.63 -0.81
N SER A 59 3.78 -17.45 0.03
CA SER A 59 2.97 -18.61 -0.38
C SER A 59 1.47 -18.41 -0.19
N THR A 60 1.04 -17.27 0.38
CA THR A 60 -0.37 -16.93 0.63
C THR A 60 -0.72 -15.56 0.06
N VAL A 61 -2.00 -15.35 -0.29
CA VAL A 61 -2.46 -14.07 -0.85
C VAL A 61 -2.18 -12.91 0.11
N SER A 62 -2.43 -13.12 1.41
CA SER A 62 -2.24 -12.08 2.41
C SER A 62 -0.79 -11.67 2.55
N ALA A 63 0.13 -12.63 2.65
CA ALA A 63 1.56 -12.34 2.74
C ALA A 63 2.08 -11.66 1.46
N ALA A 64 1.61 -12.08 0.28
CA ALA A 64 1.97 -11.41 -0.97
C ALA A 64 1.54 -9.94 -0.99
N ARG A 65 0.31 -9.62 -0.56
CA ARG A 65 -0.16 -8.23 -0.44
C ARG A 65 0.65 -7.42 0.59
N THR A 66 1.04 -8.04 1.70
CA THR A 66 1.90 -7.40 2.70
C THR A 66 3.29 -7.10 2.14
N ASN A 67 3.92 -8.06 1.46
CA ASN A 67 5.26 -7.89 0.88
C ASN A 67 5.27 -6.85 -0.25
N LEU A 68 4.18 -6.78 -1.02
CA LEU A 68 3.95 -5.73 -2.01
C LEU A 68 3.51 -4.38 -1.40
N GLN A 69 3.25 -4.35 -0.09
CA GLN A 69 2.78 -3.15 0.65
C GLN A 69 1.46 -2.57 0.13
N VAL A 70 0.59 -3.40 -0.45
CA VAL A 70 -0.71 -3.02 -1.02
C VAL A 70 -1.90 -3.39 -0.13
N ALA A 71 -1.65 -3.96 1.04
CA ALA A 71 -2.71 -4.32 1.98
C ALA A 71 -3.24 -3.08 2.71
N MET A 72 -4.54 -2.80 2.55
CA MET A 72 -5.25 -1.81 3.37
C MET A 72 -5.56 -2.40 4.75
N SER A 73 -5.30 -1.65 5.81
CA SER A 73 -5.74 -1.96 7.17
C SER A 73 -6.64 -0.86 7.70
N SER A 74 -7.83 -1.23 8.19
CA SER A 74 -8.66 -0.30 8.97
C SER A 74 -8.08 -0.18 10.38
N ILE A 75 -7.88 1.05 10.83
CA ILE A 75 -7.22 1.38 12.07
C ILE A 75 -8.27 1.64 13.15
N SER A 76 -8.15 0.96 14.28
CA SER A 76 -8.96 1.24 15.46
C SER A 76 -8.55 2.58 16.09
N TYR A 77 -9.54 3.33 16.55
CA TYR A 77 -9.36 4.62 17.21
C TYR A 77 -10.38 4.78 18.34
N THR A 78 -10.16 5.73 19.24
CA THR A 78 -11.10 6.11 20.29
C THR A 78 -11.28 7.61 20.28
N PHE A 79 -12.53 8.07 20.34
CA PHE A 79 -12.83 9.48 20.46
C PHE A 79 -12.53 9.98 21.87
N ASN A 80 -12.12 11.24 21.98
CA ASN A 80 -12.12 11.92 23.26
C ASN A 80 -13.55 12.15 23.77
N THR A 81 -13.67 12.39 25.08
CA THR A 81 -14.97 12.66 25.70
C THR A 81 -15.68 13.83 25.00
N GLY A 82 -16.97 13.63 24.68
CA GLY A 82 -17.79 14.62 23.98
C GLY A 82 -17.73 14.53 22.46
N TRP A 83 -17.00 13.57 21.90
CA TRP A 83 -16.94 13.30 20.46
C TRP A 83 -17.45 11.90 20.12
N SER A 84 -18.11 11.78 18.97
CA SER A 84 -18.57 10.50 18.44
C SER A 84 -18.64 10.53 16.91
N ASN A 85 -18.94 9.38 16.31
CA ASN A 85 -19.38 9.35 14.91
C ASN A 85 -20.70 10.12 14.77
N HIS A 86 -20.93 10.71 13.59
CA HIS A 86 -22.17 11.42 13.31
C HIS A 86 -23.37 10.49 13.16
N SER A 87 -23.19 9.37 12.46
CA SER A 87 -24.22 8.34 12.32
C SER A 87 -23.58 6.99 11.97
N SER A 88 -24.39 5.94 11.85
CA SER A 88 -23.94 4.64 11.32
C SER A 88 -23.54 4.68 9.85
N SER A 89 -24.09 5.62 9.07
CA SER A 89 -23.82 5.77 7.64
C SER A 89 -22.66 6.72 7.35
N TRP A 90 -22.42 7.67 8.26
CA TRP A 90 -21.37 8.67 8.18
C TRP A 90 -20.56 8.63 9.47
N TYR A 91 -19.56 7.75 9.48
CA TYR A 91 -18.64 7.52 10.58
C TYR A 91 -17.21 7.76 10.14
N LEU A 92 -16.32 7.99 11.11
CA LEU A 92 -14.92 8.16 10.82
C LEU A 92 -14.28 6.84 10.39
N GLN A 93 -13.49 6.88 9.34
CA GLN A 93 -12.70 5.76 8.87
C GLN A 93 -11.25 6.21 8.79
N ILE A 94 -10.36 5.40 9.35
CA ILE A 94 -8.91 5.60 9.26
C ILE A 94 -8.38 4.34 8.57
N ASN A 95 -7.91 4.48 7.35
CA ASN A 95 -7.36 3.38 6.56
C ASN A 95 -5.88 3.66 6.29
N LYS A 96 -5.05 2.63 6.49
CA LYS A 96 -3.60 2.68 6.30
C LYS A 96 -3.19 1.76 5.15
N PHE A 97 -2.34 2.26 4.25
CA PHE A 97 -1.71 1.55 3.15
C PHE A 97 -0.19 1.77 3.23
N SER A 98 0.52 0.87 3.90
CA SER A 98 1.93 1.12 4.25
C SER A 98 2.05 2.50 4.92
N SER A 99 2.84 3.42 4.39
CA SER A 99 2.99 4.77 4.95
C SER A 99 1.82 5.71 4.65
N LEU A 100 0.90 5.42 3.71
CA LEU A 100 -0.20 6.30 3.35
C LEU A 100 -1.39 6.11 4.29
N ILE A 101 -1.88 7.21 4.85
CA ILE A 101 -3.04 7.27 5.72
C ILE A 101 -4.14 8.02 4.99
N VAL A 102 -5.34 7.45 4.98
CA VAL A 102 -6.56 8.06 4.45
C VAL A 102 -7.58 8.11 5.58
N ILE A 103 -8.01 9.32 5.94
CA ILE A 103 -8.99 9.57 6.98
C ILE A 103 -10.19 10.26 6.35
N THR A 104 -11.37 9.67 6.48
CA THR A 104 -12.61 10.20 5.93
C THR A 104 -13.76 9.97 6.89
N GLY A 105 -14.70 10.90 6.96
CA GLY A 105 -15.96 10.70 7.65
C GLY A 105 -16.51 11.95 8.30
N LEU A 106 -17.62 11.77 9.02
CA LEU A 106 -18.25 12.83 9.79
C LEU A 106 -18.21 12.48 11.28
N VAL A 107 -17.85 13.46 12.10
CA VAL A 107 -17.87 13.34 13.56
C VAL A 107 -18.82 14.36 14.15
N THR A 108 -19.44 14.03 15.27
CA THR A 108 -20.33 14.91 16.02
C THR A 108 -19.69 15.26 17.35
N ARG A 109 -19.93 16.50 17.79
CA ARG A 109 -19.63 16.90 19.16
C ARG A 109 -20.90 16.85 19.98
N THR A 110 -20.96 15.95 20.94
CA THR A 110 -22.13 15.68 21.78
C THR A 110 -22.09 16.43 23.12
N SER A 111 -20.92 16.91 23.54
CA SER A 111 -20.75 17.73 24.75
C SER A 111 -19.36 18.37 24.87
N GLY A 112 -19.20 19.26 25.85
CA GLY A 112 -17.91 19.76 26.33
C GLY A 112 -17.26 20.84 25.46
N THR A 113 -16.04 21.25 25.84
CA THR A 113 -15.25 22.30 25.15
C THR A 113 -13.88 21.83 24.66
N ASN A 114 -13.50 20.56 24.91
CA ASN A 114 -12.30 19.92 24.32
C ASN A 114 -12.34 19.83 22.79
N ASN A 115 -11.42 20.50 22.12
CA ASN A 115 -11.33 20.59 20.66
C ASN A 115 -10.57 19.43 20.01
N THR A 116 -9.84 18.62 20.79
CA THR A 116 -9.21 17.40 20.30
C THR A 116 -10.26 16.33 20.13
N ILE A 117 -10.52 15.93 18.88
CA ILE A 117 -11.53 14.95 18.48
C ILE A 117 -11.10 13.54 18.92
N LEU A 118 -9.85 13.18 18.61
CA LEU A 118 -9.22 11.91 18.95
C LEU A 118 -7.69 12.04 18.91
N VAL A 119 -7.01 11.00 19.36
CA VAL A 119 -5.56 10.84 19.20
C VAL A 119 -5.29 9.68 18.25
N LEU A 120 -4.55 9.94 17.17
CA LEU A 120 -4.12 8.93 16.23
C LEU A 120 -3.12 7.97 16.90
N PRO A 121 -3.23 6.65 16.62
CA PRO A 121 -2.19 5.70 16.94
C PRO A 121 -0.84 6.15 16.39
N SER A 122 0.26 5.82 17.08
CA SER A 122 1.63 6.25 16.72
C SER A 122 2.02 5.93 15.28
N SER A 123 1.52 4.81 14.76
CA SER A 123 1.74 4.32 13.40
C SER A 123 0.95 5.06 12.31
N CYS A 124 0.13 6.04 12.67
CA CYS A 124 -0.71 6.81 11.76
C CYS A 124 -0.46 8.32 11.86
N ARG A 125 0.55 8.76 12.61
CA ARG A 125 0.82 10.18 12.86
C ARG A 125 1.57 10.82 11.70
N PRO A 126 1.24 12.06 11.30
CA PRO A 126 1.89 12.73 10.17
C PRO A 126 3.26 13.34 10.54
N SER A 127 4.07 13.69 9.53
CA SER A 127 5.30 14.49 9.67
C SER A 127 5.53 15.33 8.40
N PRO A 128 5.19 16.64 8.35
CA PRO A 128 4.82 17.57 9.41
C PRO A 128 3.33 17.53 9.80
N GLY A 129 2.88 18.47 10.66
CA GLY A 129 1.46 18.64 10.93
C GLY A 129 0.66 19.02 9.68
N ILE A 130 -0.57 18.54 9.58
CA ILE A 130 -1.40 18.65 8.38
C ILE A 130 -2.68 19.36 8.72
N MET A 131 -3.10 20.22 7.81
CA MET A 131 -4.26 21.06 7.96
C MET A 131 -5.28 20.66 6.89
N SER A 132 -6.49 20.32 7.31
CA SER A 132 -7.60 20.05 6.39
C SER A 132 -8.70 21.09 6.59
N ILE A 133 -9.03 21.83 5.54
CA ILE A 133 -10.17 22.75 5.55
C ILE A 133 -11.44 21.94 5.40
N CYS A 134 -12.42 22.21 6.25
CA CYS A 134 -13.66 21.46 6.30
C CYS A 134 -14.86 22.32 6.62
N TRP A 135 -16.05 21.74 6.42
CA TRP A 135 -17.30 22.31 6.88
C TRP A 135 -17.72 21.69 8.20
N GLY A 136 -18.14 22.55 9.12
CA GLY A 136 -18.89 22.16 10.32
C GLY A 136 -20.33 22.60 10.15
N TYR A 137 -21.27 21.78 10.59
CA TYR A 137 -22.69 22.13 10.60
C TYR A 137 -23.18 22.21 12.04
N TRP A 138 -23.78 23.34 12.38
CA TRP A 138 -24.32 23.60 13.71
C TRP A 138 -25.43 24.66 13.64
N ASN A 139 -26.46 24.52 14.47
CA ASN A 139 -27.58 25.45 14.55
C ASN A 139 -28.17 25.81 13.17
N ASN A 140 -28.37 24.78 12.35
CA ASN A 140 -28.87 24.88 10.98
C ASN A 140 -28.02 25.72 10.01
N THR A 141 -26.73 25.92 10.32
CA THR A 141 -25.82 26.75 9.53
C THR A 141 -24.50 26.02 9.27
N TYR A 142 -23.94 26.21 8.08
CA TYR A 142 -22.62 25.70 7.71
C TYR A 142 -21.54 26.74 8.03
N TYR A 143 -20.49 26.31 8.72
CA TYR A 143 -19.36 27.14 9.10
C TYR A 143 -18.06 26.57 8.50
N PRO A 144 -17.20 27.42 7.93
CA PRO A 144 -15.85 26.99 7.59
C PRO A 144 -15.07 26.76 8.87
N CYS A 145 -14.42 25.60 8.95
CA CYS A 145 -13.53 25.24 10.03
C CYS A 145 -12.33 24.48 9.46
N ARG A 146 -11.42 24.10 10.34
CA ARG A 146 -10.23 23.34 9.98
C ARG A 146 -10.06 22.19 10.96
N VAL A 147 -9.65 21.04 10.47
CA VAL A 147 -9.17 19.94 11.31
C VAL A 147 -7.67 19.81 11.09
N ASP A 148 -6.93 19.98 12.18
CA ASP A 148 -5.47 19.83 12.19
C ASP A 148 -5.10 18.45 12.72
N PHE A 149 -4.08 17.86 12.09
CA PHE A 149 -3.48 16.58 12.45
C PHE A 149 -2.05 16.87 12.87
N TYR A 150 -1.77 16.78 14.16
CA TYR A 150 -0.46 17.10 14.71
C TYR A 150 0.46 15.88 14.76
N PRO A 151 1.79 16.05 14.71
CA PRO A 151 2.75 14.93 14.82
C PRO A 151 2.67 14.14 16.14
N ASN A 152 2.13 14.74 17.20
CA ASN A 152 1.85 14.03 18.46
C ASN A 152 0.61 13.11 18.38
N GLY A 153 -0.11 13.13 17.25
CA GLY A 153 -1.29 12.33 16.97
C GLY A 153 -2.61 13.06 17.22
N ASP A 154 -2.61 14.24 17.81
CA ASP A 154 -3.84 14.96 18.08
C ASP A 154 -4.54 15.35 16.77
N VAL A 155 -5.83 15.02 16.68
CA VAL A 155 -6.72 15.49 15.62
C VAL A 155 -7.63 16.53 16.25
N ALA A 156 -7.38 17.80 15.95
CA ALA A 156 -8.05 18.91 16.63
C ALA A 156 -8.90 19.71 15.66
N LEU A 157 -10.13 20.02 16.09
CA LEU A 157 -10.95 21.03 15.44
C LEU A 157 -10.43 22.42 15.80
N ILE A 158 -10.17 23.23 14.77
CA ILE A 158 -9.83 24.63 14.88
C ILE A 158 -10.95 25.45 14.21
N TYR A 159 -11.52 26.39 14.94
CA TYR A 159 -12.54 27.32 14.43
C TYR A 159 -11.94 28.68 14.10
N ALA A 160 -12.43 29.28 13.02
CA ALA A 160 -11.99 30.60 12.59
C ALA A 160 -12.41 31.74 13.55
N THR A 161 -13.49 31.56 14.31
CA THR A 161 -14.12 32.63 15.13
C THR A 161 -13.83 32.53 16.64
N GLY A 162 -12.92 31.65 17.06
CA GLY A 162 -12.34 31.63 18.42
C GLY A 162 -13.11 30.86 19.50
N THR A 163 -14.45 30.76 19.43
CA THR A 163 -15.23 29.94 20.39
C THR A 163 -15.86 28.74 19.68
N ILE A 164 -15.51 27.53 20.12
CA ILE A 164 -16.07 26.29 19.57
C ILE A 164 -17.37 25.95 20.32
N PRO A 165 -18.51 25.79 19.62
CA PRO A 165 -19.77 25.42 20.25
C PRO A 165 -19.68 24.11 21.03
N ALA A 166 -20.37 24.01 22.17
CA ALA A 166 -20.36 22.80 23.00
C ALA A 166 -21.03 21.59 22.31
N LEU A 167 -21.88 21.86 21.32
CA LEU A 167 -22.53 20.87 20.47
C LEU A 167 -22.27 21.23 19.01
N ILE A 168 -21.94 20.24 18.18
CA ILE A 168 -21.77 20.42 16.74
C ILE A 168 -22.43 19.23 16.06
N ASN A 169 -23.37 19.48 15.15
CA ASN A 169 -24.12 18.42 14.48
C ASN A 169 -23.19 17.52 13.66
N PHE A 170 -22.30 18.09 12.85
CA PHE A 170 -21.17 17.34 12.31
C PHE A 170 -19.97 18.24 11.96
N VAL A 171 -18.79 17.63 11.92
CA VAL A 171 -17.56 18.17 11.34
C VAL A 171 -17.08 17.15 10.30
N GLN A 172 -16.78 17.62 9.10
CA GLN A 172 -16.17 16.78 8.10
C GLN A 172 -14.68 16.57 8.40
N ILE A 173 -14.23 15.32 8.39
CA ILE A 173 -12.82 14.97 8.42
C ILE A 173 -12.48 14.34 7.07
N ASN A 174 -11.53 14.96 6.36
CA ASN A 174 -11.00 14.43 5.11
C ASN A 174 -9.51 14.76 5.02
N ALA A 175 -8.64 13.77 5.15
CA ALA A 175 -7.20 13.95 5.05
C ALA A 175 -6.56 12.73 4.41
N THR A 176 -5.56 12.98 3.57
CA THR A 176 -4.70 11.94 3.00
C THR A 176 -3.26 12.37 3.16
N PHE A 177 -2.44 11.54 3.80
CA PHE A 177 -1.07 11.92 4.13
C PHE A 177 -0.15 10.73 4.39
N VAL A 178 1.15 10.99 4.42
CA VAL A 178 2.16 9.98 4.75
C VAL A 178 2.48 10.04 6.25
N THR A 179 2.44 8.90 6.93
CA THR A 179 2.84 8.79 8.33
C THR A 179 4.36 8.85 8.47
N ALA A 180 4.81 9.42 9.59
CA ALA A 180 6.21 9.43 10.00
C ALA A 180 6.73 8.05 10.44
N ASN A 181 5.81 7.16 10.86
CA ASN A 181 6.11 5.85 11.44
C ASN A 181 5.38 4.77 10.64
N PRO A 182 5.93 4.34 9.49
CA PRO A 182 5.34 3.30 8.66
C PRO A 182 5.17 1.97 9.38
#